data_AF-A0A832ZUV1-F1
#
_entry.id   AF-A0A832ZUV1-F1
#
_cell.length_a   1.000
_cell.length_b   1.000
_cell.length_c   1.000
_cell.angle_alpha   90.00
_cell.angle_beta   90.00
_cell.angle_gamma   90.00
#
_symmetry.space_group_name_H-M   'P 1'
#
loop_
_entity.id
_entity.type
_entity.pdbx_description
1 polymer ?
#
loop_
_entity_poly.entity_id
_entity_poly.type
_entity_poly.pdbx_seq_one_letter_code
_entity_poly.pdbx_strand_id
1 'polypeptide(L)' 'GSLGWRYKWDPSEARKLILRTHTTAATIRYLAQHPDPPVKVFSVDRIYRNERIDWKHLAEFYQIEGIVSHSTA' A
#
# COMPACT_ATOMS: atom_id res chain seq x y z
N GLY A 1 -4.48 -6.29 -22.80
CA GLY A 1 -3.72 -5.28 -22.04
C GLY A 1 -4.69 -4.29 -21.42
N SER A 2 -4.26 -3.53 -20.40
CA SER A 2 -5.08 -2.48 -19.78
C SER A 2 -5.22 -1.27 -20.71
N LEU A 3 -6.38 -0.60 -20.70
CA LEU A 3 -6.60 0.70 -21.36
C LEU A 3 -6.36 1.90 -20.42
N GLY A 4 -5.96 1.63 -19.17
CA GLY A 4 -5.74 2.66 -18.14
C GLY A 4 -7.02 3.38 -17.69
N TRP A 5 -6.84 4.40 -16.85
CA TRP A 5 -7.94 5.16 -16.26
C TRP A 5 -8.43 6.35 -17.11
N ARG A 6 -7.77 6.64 -18.23
CA ARG A 6 -8.14 7.69 -19.21
C ARG A 6 -8.28 9.12 -18.64
N TYR A 7 -7.71 9.41 -17.47
CA TYR A 7 -7.55 10.77 -16.94
C TYR A 7 -6.11 11.29 -17.13
N LYS A 8 -5.92 12.60 -16.99
CA LYS A 8 -4.58 13.22 -16.97
C LYS A 8 -3.98 13.09 -15.57
N TRP A 9 -2.95 12.27 -15.44
CA TRP A 9 -2.24 12.11 -14.17
C TRP A 9 -1.42 13.36 -13.83
N ASP A 10 -1.50 13.80 -12.57
CA ASP A 10 -0.76 14.95 -12.06
C ASP A 10 0.36 14.49 -11.09
N PRO A 11 1.64 14.67 -11.45
CA PRO A 11 2.76 14.34 -10.58
C PRO A 11 2.82 15.18 -9.30
N SER A 12 2.25 16.39 -9.31
CA SER A 12 2.23 17.26 -8.13
C SER A 12 1.31 16.70 -7.04
N GLU A 13 0.16 16.15 -7.42
CA GLU A 13 -0.77 15.46 -6.53
C GLU A 13 -0.11 14.22 -5.89
N ALA A 14 0.61 13.42 -6.67
CA ALA A 14 1.26 12.21 -6.19
C ALA A 14 2.44 12.45 -5.22
N ARG A 15 3.02 13.66 -5.21
CA ARG A 15 4.13 14.04 -4.30
C ARG A 15 3.66 14.54 -2.94
N LYS A 16 2.37 14.77 -2.75
CA LYS A 16 1.83 15.23 -1.46
C LYS A 16 2.09 14.17 -0.39
N LEU A 17 2.68 14.59 0.72
CA LEU A 17 2.91 13.72 1.87
C LEU A 17 1.59 13.48 2.60
N ILE A 18 1.37 12.22 2.98
CA ILE A 18 0.25 11.79 3.81
C ILE A 18 0.76 10.85 4.90
N LEU A 19 -0.02 10.73 5.98
CA LEU A 19 0.13 9.61 6.89
C LEU A 19 -0.32 8.33 6.16
N ARG A 20 0.45 7.25 6.30
CA ARG A 20 0.13 5.99 5.60
C ARG A 20 -1.24 5.45 6.06
N THR A 21 -2.12 5.21 5.10
CA THR A 21 -3.48 4.72 5.34
C THR A 21 -3.56 3.20 5.39
N HIS A 22 -2.58 2.51 4.79
CA HIS A 22 -2.45 1.05 4.71
C HIS A 22 -0.97 0.64 4.64
N THR A 23 -0.65 -0.58 5.07
CA THR A 23 0.72 -1.14 4.96
C THR A 23 1.07 -1.56 3.52
N THR A 24 0.09 -1.66 2.62
CA THR A 24 0.30 -2.01 1.21
C THR A 24 1.29 -1.10 0.50
N ALA A 25 1.34 0.19 0.85
CA ALA A 25 2.33 1.11 0.29
C ALA A 25 3.79 0.69 0.62
N ALA A 26 4.01 0.11 1.81
CA ALA A 26 5.32 -0.45 2.19
C ALA A 26 5.63 -1.74 1.42
N THR A 27 4.63 -2.60 1.24
CA THR A 27 4.75 -3.83 0.42
C THR A 27 5.13 -3.52 -1.02
N ILE A 28 4.44 -2.57 -1.66
CA ILE A 28 4.76 -2.14 -3.03
C ILE A 28 6.15 -1.52 -3.12
N ARG A 29 6.56 -0.73 -2.11
CA ARG A 29 7.93 -0.20 -2.05
C ARG A 29 8.96 -1.33 -1.97
N TYR A 30 8.71 -2.34 -1.14
CA TYR A 30 9.59 -3.50 -1.04
C TYR A 30 9.69 -4.24 -2.37
N LEU A 31 8.56 -4.55 -3.02
CA LEU A 31 8.54 -5.24 -4.31
C LEU A 31 9.21 -4.45 -5.43
N ALA A 32 9.06 -3.12 -5.45
CA ALA A 32 9.75 -2.27 -6.42
C ALA A 32 11.29 -2.30 -6.24
N GLN A 33 11.77 -2.54 -5.03
CA GLN A 33 13.19 -2.69 -4.71
C GLN A 33 13.69 -4.14 -4.89
N HIS A 34 12.80 -5.12 -4.88
CA HIS A 34 13.08 -6.55 -5.02
C HIS A 34 12.18 -7.16 -6.11
N PRO A 35 12.40 -6.78 -7.38
CA PRO A 35 11.51 -7.14 -8.48
C PRO A 35 11.54 -8.63 -8.84
N ASP A 36 12.62 -9.32 -8.49
CA ASP A 36 12.86 -10.71 -8.88
C ASP A 36 12.17 -11.68 -7.92
N PRO A 37 11.13 -12.44 -8.35
CA PRO A 37 10.54 -13.50 -7.54
C PRO A 37 11.49 -14.70 -7.38
N PRO A 38 11.31 -15.53 -6.33
CA PRO A 38 10.21 -15.52 -5.38
C PRO A 38 10.39 -14.50 -4.24
N VAL A 39 9.30 -13.83 -3.88
CA VAL A 39 9.24 -12.91 -2.73
C VAL A 39 8.15 -13.37 -1.77
N LYS A 40 8.47 -13.43 -0.48
CA LYS A 40 7.51 -13.67 0.61
C LYS A 40 7.80 -12.69 1.73
N VAL A 41 6.87 -11.77 1.98
CA VAL A 41 7.05 -10.70 2.98
C VAL A 41 5.79 -10.55 3.80
N PHE A 42 5.95 -10.28 5.09
CA PHE A 42 4.87 -9.86 5.96
C PHE A 42 5.25 -8.57 6.70
N SER A 43 4.24 -7.81 7.11
CA SER A 43 4.40 -6.59 7.90
C SER A 43 3.28 -6.49 8.94
N VAL A 44 3.62 -5.94 10.11
CA VAL A 44 2.68 -5.56 11.16
C VAL A 44 3.07 -4.15 11.55
N ASP A 45 2.23 -3.17 11.22
CA ASP A 45 2.58 -1.77 11.46
C ASP A 45 1.37 -0.87 11.63
N ARG A 46 1.56 0.28 12.28
CA ARG A 46 0.50 1.25 12.56
C ARG A 46 0.14 2.07 11.32
N ILE A 47 -1.14 2.20 11.06
CA ILE A 47 -1.73 3.02 9.98
C ILE A 47 -2.66 4.08 10.56
N TYR A 48 -2.96 5.10 9.75
CA TYR A 48 -3.77 6.26 10.13
C TYR A 48 -4.89 6.47 9.13
N ARG A 49 -6.12 6.66 9.61
CA ARG A 49 -7.28 6.92 8.75
C ARG A 49 -8.08 8.11 9.23
N ASN A 50 -8.39 9.01 8.30
CA ASN A 50 -9.28 10.13 8.54
C ASN A 50 -10.74 9.71 8.35
N GLU A 51 -11.18 8.76 9.17
CA GLU A 51 -12.56 8.28 9.23
C GLU A 51 -13.23 8.85 10.48
N ARG A 52 -14.58 8.87 10.50
CA ARG A 52 -15.31 9.33 11.68
C ARG A 52 -15.03 8.38 12.83
N ILE A 53 -14.43 8.90 13.91
CA ILE A 53 -14.12 8.11 15.09
C ILE A 53 -15.43 7.65 15.74
N ASP A 54 -15.53 6.35 15.96
CA ASP A 54 -16.59 5.72 16.74
C ASP A 54 -16.02 4.53 17.53
N TRP A 55 -16.88 3.78 18.19
CA TRP A 55 -16.47 2.65 19.03
C TRP A 55 -15.84 1.48 18.25
N LYS A 56 -16.00 1.42 16.92
CA LYS A 56 -15.35 0.43 16.03
C LYS A 56 -14.14 1.01 15.28
N HIS A 57 -14.11 2.32 15.03
CA HIS A 57 -13.17 2.96 14.13
C HIS A 57 -12.25 3.91 14.89
N LEU A 58 -11.04 3.43 15.18
CA LEU A 58 -9.96 4.25 15.72
C LEU A 58 -9.27 5.03 14.58
N ALA A 59 -8.81 6.25 14.88
CA ALA A 59 -8.04 7.06 13.95
C ALA A 59 -6.68 6.41 13.58
N GLU A 60 -6.16 5.54 14.43
CA GLU A 60 -4.97 4.73 14.18
C GLU A 60 -5.14 3.31 14.72
N PHE A 61 -4.59 2.34 13.99
CA PHE A 61 -4.58 0.92 14.39
C PHE A 61 -3.48 0.16 13.65
N TYR A 62 -3.19 -1.06 14.10
CA TYR A 62 -2.20 -1.92 13.44
C TYR A 62 -2.83 -2.69 12.28
N GLN A 63 -2.23 -2.59 11.10
CA GLN A 63 -2.57 -3.42 9.95
C GLN A 63 -1.52 -4.54 9.83
N ILE A 64 -2.01 -5.77 9.63
CA ILE A 64 -1.20 -6.95 9.32
C ILE A 64 -1.39 -7.24 7.84
N GLU A 65 -0.29 -7.40 7.11
CA GLU A 65 -0.33 -7.72 5.68
C GLU A 65 0.78 -8.70 5.31
N GLY A 66 0.52 -9.60 4.37
CA GLY A 66 1.52 -10.46 3.76
C GLY A 66 1.31 -10.61 2.26
N ILE A 67 2.40 -10.72 1.51
CA ILE A 67 2.40 -10.94 0.06
C ILE A 67 3.31 -12.10 -0.32
N VAL A 68 2.90 -12.84 -1.35
CA VAL A 68 3.71 -13.84 -2.03
C VAL A 68 3.73 -13.50 -3.51
N SER A 69 4.93 -13.31 -4.07
CA SER A 69 5.16 -13.12 -5.51
C SER A 69 5.98 -14.28 -6.04
N HIS A 70 5.57 -14.85 -7.17
CA HIS A 70 6.23 -15.96 -7.83
C HIS A 70 6.19 -15.75 -9.35
N SER A 71 7.23 -16.17 -10.06
CA SER A 71 7.19 -16.27 -11.52
C SER A 71 6.62 -17.63 -11.90
N THR A 72 5.52 -17.66 -12.63
CA THR A 72 5.10 -18.87 -13.33
C THR A 72 6.00 -19.04 -14.56
N ALA A 73 6.84 -20.07 -14.56
CA ALA A 73 7.38 -20.61 -15.81
C ALA A 73 6.26 -21.31 -16.60
#